data_AF-A0A7V3A2W0-F1
#
_entry.id   AF-A0A7V3A2W0-F1
#
_cell.length_a   1.000
_cell.length_b   1.000
_cell.length_c   1.000
_cell.angle_alpha   90.00
_cell.angle_beta   90.00
_cell.angle_gamma   90.00
#
_symmetry.space_group_name_H-M   'P 1'
#
loop_
_entity.id
_entity.type
_entity.pdbx_description
1 polymer ?
#
loop_
_entity_poly.entity_id
_entity_poly.type
_entity_poly.pdbx_seq_one_letter_code
_entity_poly.pdbx_strand_id
1 'polypeptide(L)'
;MKRIKRILKKVLKYIGYLTNLIIYIKITKRTKIKVHPKAVNDGSHMQCIVDLIQYYCNYIPKNVFEIGANFGQDAEYFRKSFKIDNKNVFVFEPHPIMSPGNWAKKM
;
A
#
# COMPACT_ATOMS: atom_id res chain seq x y z
N MET A 1 -6.24 -25.72 -4.17
CA MET A 1 -6.55 -24.52 -3.34
C MET A 1 -7.32 -24.79 -2.05
N LYS A 2 -8.44 -25.54 -2.04
CA LYS A 2 -9.26 -25.75 -0.82
C LYS A 2 -8.52 -26.44 0.34
N ARG A 3 -7.68 -27.46 0.05
CA ARG A 3 -6.85 -28.15 1.05
C ARG A 3 -5.80 -27.23 1.70
N ILE A 4 -5.12 -26.40 0.90
CA ILE A 4 -4.13 -25.43 1.39
C ILE A 4 -4.77 -24.43 2.36
N LYS A 5 -5.92 -23.84 2.00
CA LYS A 5 -6.65 -22.92 2.88
C LYS A 5 -7.04 -23.58 4.22
N ARG A 6 -7.40 -24.86 4.21
CA ARG A 6 -7.79 -25.62 5.40
C ARG A 6 -6.58 -25.92 6.31
N ILE A 7 -5.43 -26.25 5.73
CA ILE A 7 -4.17 -26.43 6.48
C ILE A 7 -3.75 -25.10 7.10
N LEU A 8 -3.77 -24.01 6.34
CA LEU A 8 -3.40 -22.67 6.82
C LEU A 8 -4.24 -22.23 8.02
N LYS A 9 -5.57 -22.44 7.96
CA LYS A 9 -6.48 -22.15 9.09
C LYS A 9 -6.12 -22.95 10.34
N LYS A 10 -5.75 -24.22 10.21
CA LYS A 10 -5.36 -25.06 11.35
C LYS A 10 -4.07 -24.56 11.98
N VAL A 11 -3.06 -24.24 11.17
CA VAL A 11 -1.78 -23.70 11.65
C VAL A 11 -2.01 -22.38 12.40
N LEU A 12 -2.81 -21.47 11.85
CA LEU A 12 -3.05 -20.17 12.49
C LEU A 12 -3.87 -20.28 13.78
N LYS A 13 -4.82 -21.22 13.84
CA LYS A 13 -5.52 -21.53 15.10
C LYS A 13 -4.56 -22.06 16.16
N TYR A 14 -3.62 -22.92 15.76
CA TYR A 14 -2.62 -23.48 16.67
C TYR A 14 -1.63 -22.41 17.15
N ILE A 15 -1.16 -21.52 16.27
CA ILE A 15 -0.31 -20.39 16.65
C ILE A 15 -1.07 -19.47 17.61
N GLY A 16 -2.31 -19.09 17.29
CA GLY A 16 -3.12 -18.25 18.16
C GLY A 16 -3.36 -18.86 19.55
N TYR A 17 -3.50 -20.19 19.62
CA TYR A 17 -3.55 -20.91 20.90
C TYR A 17 -2.21 -20.81 21.67
N LEU A 18 -1.08 -21.04 21.01
CA LEU A 18 0.25 -20.99 21.64
C LEU A 18 0.64 -19.58 22.12
N THR A 19 0.26 -18.55 21.36
CA THR A 19 0.65 -17.16 21.64
C THR A 19 -0.42 -16.38 22.39
N ASN A 20 -1.58 -16.99 22.67
CA ASN A 20 -2.76 -16.32 23.20
C ASN A 20 -3.20 -15.10 22.37
N LEU A 21 -3.05 -15.20 21.04
CA LEU A 21 -3.41 -14.15 20.09
C LEU A 21 -4.59 -14.56 19.21
N ILE A 22 -5.47 -13.61 18.91
CA ILE A 22 -6.49 -13.80 17.88
C ILE A 22 -5.93 -13.37 16.53
N ILE A 23 -5.77 -14.31 15.60
CA ILE A 23 -5.21 -14.05 14.27
C ILE A 23 -6.33 -13.94 13.23
N TYR A 24 -6.50 -12.75 12.66
CA TYR A 24 -7.42 -12.49 11.55
C TYR A 24 -6.67 -12.54 10.21
N ILE A 25 -7.15 -13.37 9.26
CA ILE A 25 -6.65 -13.36 7.88
C ILE A 25 -7.68 -12.67 6.99
N LYS A 26 -7.27 -11.58 6.36
CA LYS A 26 -8.03 -10.95 5.28
C LYS A 26 -7.24 -11.09 3.99
N ILE A 27 -7.87 -11.65 2.96
CA ILE A 27 -7.31 -11.69 1.60
C ILE A 27 -7.93 -10.54 0.83
N THR A 28 -7.15 -9.50 0.54
CA THR A 28 -7.57 -8.33 -0.25
C THR A 28 -6.91 -8.36 -1.63
N LYS A 29 -7.59 -7.77 -2.62
CA LYS A 29 -6.99 -7.56 -3.93
C LYS A 29 -5.98 -6.43 -3.79
N ARG A 30 -4.72 -6.69 -4.16
CA ARG A 30 -3.67 -5.66 -4.15
C ARG A 30 -3.97 -4.55 -5.15
N THR A 31 -3.76 -3.31 -4.72
CA THR A 31 -3.74 -2.16 -5.64
C THR A 31 -2.57 -2.30 -6.61
N LYS A 32 -2.81 -1.95 -7.88
CA LYS A 32 -1.81 -1.97 -8.94
C LYS A 32 -1.47 -0.55 -9.39
N ILE A 33 -0.20 -0.22 -9.34
CA ILE A 33 0.34 1.06 -9.85
C ILE A 33 1.26 0.81 -11.04
N LYS A 34 1.54 1.85 -11.80
CA LYS A 34 2.55 1.80 -12.85
C LYS A 34 3.89 2.15 -12.22
N VAL A 35 4.78 1.17 -12.11
CA VAL A 35 6.09 1.32 -11.46
C VAL A 35 7.08 1.94 -12.45
N HIS A 36 7.91 2.87 -11.99
CA HIS A 36 8.99 3.41 -12.80
C HIS A 36 10.11 2.35 -12.97
N PRO A 37 10.74 2.18 -14.14
CA PRO A 37 11.76 1.14 -14.33
C PRO A 37 13.01 1.26 -13.43
N LYS A 38 13.33 2.49 -13.00
CA LYS A 38 14.46 2.77 -12.11
C LYS A 38 14.07 2.80 -10.63
N ALA A 39 12.82 2.45 -10.33
CA ALA A 39 12.33 2.38 -8.97
C ALA A 39 13.10 1.35 -8.15
N VAL A 40 13.38 1.68 -6.89
CA VAL A 40 13.93 0.69 -5.95
C VAL A 40 12.85 -0.32 -5.52
N ASN A 41 11.57 0.09 -5.52
CA ASN A 41 10.45 -0.76 -5.14
C ASN A 41 9.21 -0.54 -6.04
N ASP A 42 8.22 -1.42 -5.92
CA ASP A 42 6.94 -1.35 -6.64
C ASP A 42 5.79 -0.72 -5.83
N GLY A 43 6.12 -0.10 -4.68
CA GLY A 43 5.16 0.44 -3.72
C GLY A 43 4.30 -0.61 -3.01
N SER A 44 4.49 -1.92 -3.25
CA SER A 44 3.56 -2.96 -2.75
C SER A 44 3.49 -3.06 -1.22
N HIS A 45 4.54 -2.63 -0.51
CA HIS A 45 4.55 -2.55 0.95
C HIS A 45 3.47 -1.61 1.50
N MET A 46 3.02 -0.62 0.71
CA MET A 46 1.93 0.29 1.05
C MET A 46 0.59 -0.40 1.25
N GLN A 47 0.39 -1.61 0.70
CA GLN A 47 -0.83 -2.38 0.96
C GLN A 47 -1.01 -2.65 2.46
N CYS A 48 0.07 -2.94 3.17
CA CYS A 48 0.00 -3.17 4.62
C CYS A 48 -0.48 -1.91 5.34
N ILE A 49 0.06 -0.73 4.97
CA ILE A 49 -0.35 0.54 5.58
C ILE A 49 -1.81 0.89 5.23
N VAL A 50 -2.22 0.70 3.98
CA VAL A 50 -3.62 0.86 3.56
C VAL A 50 -4.55 -0.02 4.39
N ASP A 51 -4.20 -1.29 4.57
CA ASP A 51 -5.01 -2.24 5.34
C ASP A 51 -5.09 -1.84 6.82
N LEU A 52 -4.00 -1.36 7.40
CA LEU A 52 -3.98 -0.84 8.78
C LEU A 52 -4.87 0.40 8.95
N ILE A 53 -4.77 1.37 8.04
CA ILE A 53 -5.63 2.57 8.06
C ILE A 53 -7.10 2.15 7.95
N GLN A 54 -7.44 1.29 7.01
CA GLN A 54 -8.82 0.82 6.84
C GLN A 54 -9.36 0.04 8.04
N TYR A 55 -8.48 -0.62 8.79
CA TYR A 55 -8.87 -1.42 9.95
C TYR A 55 -9.02 -0.58 11.22
N TYR A 56 -8.09 0.35 11.46
CA TYR A 56 -8.02 1.10 12.73
C TYR A 56 -8.64 2.50 12.65
N CYS A 57 -8.75 3.09 11.47
CA CYS A 57 -9.24 4.46 11.32
C CYS A 57 -10.69 4.49 10.87
N ASN A 58 -11.47 5.37 11.49
CA ASN A 58 -12.86 5.67 11.09
C ASN A 58 -12.93 6.77 10.02
N TYR A 59 -11.84 7.02 9.30
CA TYR A 59 -11.76 8.03 8.26
C TYR A 59 -11.07 7.49 7.01
N ILE A 60 -11.39 8.08 5.86
CA ILE A 60 -10.73 7.81 4.59
C ILE A 60 -9.84 9.01 4.25
N PRO A 61 -8.52 8.82 4.07
CA PRO A 61 -7.63 9.90 3.65
C PRO A 61 -8.13 10.57 2.36
N LYS A 62 -8.11 11.90 2.33
CA LYS A 62 -8.53 12.72 1.18
C LYS A 62 -7.39 13.41 0.45
N ASN A 63 -6.21 13.42 1.08
CA ASN A 63 -5.01 14.08 0.59
C ASN A 63 -3.80 13.17 0.90
N VAL A 64 -2.78 13.25 0.06
CA VAL A 64 -1.50 12.57 0.26
C VAL A 64 -0.38 13.58 0.11
N PHE A 65 0.55 13.56 1.05
CA PHE A 65 1.78 14.35 0.99
C PHE A 65 2.96 13.39 1.15
N GLU A 66 3.80 13.27 0.14
CA GLU A 66 4.99 12.41 0.14
C GLU A 66 6.25 13.27 0.05
N ILE A 67 7.16 13.09 1.00
CA ILE A 67 8.46 13.77 1.06
C ILE A 67 9.55 12.74 0.79
N GLY A 68 10.50 13.05 -0.08
CA GLY A 68 11.54 12.10 -0.51
C GLY A 68 10.93 11.01 -1.40
N ALA A 69 10.04 11.42 -2.28
CA ALA A 69 9.13 10.53 -2.98
C ALA A 69 9.78 9.66 -4.06
N ASN A 70 11.05 9.93 -4.41
CA ASN A 70 11.69 9.32 -5.57
C ASN A 70 10.76 9.46 -6.80
N PHE A 71 10.32 8.36 -7.43
CA PHE A 71 9.40 8.41 -8.57
C PHE A 71 7.89 8.46 -8.21
N GLY A 72 7.53 8.68 -6.94
CA GLY A 72 6.15 8.91 -6.48
C GLY A 72 5.27 7.66 -6.39
N GLN A 73 5.85 6.48 -6.23
CA GLN A 73 5.13 5.20 -6.22
C GLN A 73 4.21 5.07 -5.02
N ASP A 74 4.67 5.49 -3.85
CA ASP A 74 3.91 5.33 -2.61
C ASP A 74 2.71 6.26 -2.60
N ALA A 75 2.89 7.53 -3.00
CA ALA A 75 1.79 8.46 -3.22
C ALA A 75 0.77 7.93 -4.24
N GLU A 76 1.23 7.38 -5.36
CA GLU A 76 0.36 6.78 -6.38
C GLU A 76 -0.40 5.56 -5.83
N TYR A 77 0.25 4.77 -4.96
CA TYR A 77 -0.37 3.62 -4.30
C TYR A 77 -1.50 4.06 -3.36
N PHE A 78 -1.24 5.06 -2.53
CA PHE A 78 -2.25 5.66 -1.65
C PHE A 78 -3.40 6.25 -2.44
N ARG A 79 -3.07 7.02 -3.49
CA ARG A 79 -4.05 7.66 -4.36
C ARG A 79 -5.04 6.65 -4.92
N LYS A 80 -4.55 5.57 -5.51
CA LYS A 80 -5.42 4.52 -6.07
C LYS A 80 -6.16 3.74 -5.00
N SER A 81 -5.52 3.44 -3.88
CA SER A 81 -6.12 2.64 -2.81
C SER A 81 -7.30 3.36 -2.13
N PHE A 82 -7.18 4.67 -1.95
CA PHE A 82 -8.22 5.50 -1.32
C PHE A 82 -9.05 6.33 -2.30
N LYS A 83 -8.83 6.17 -3.61
CA LYS A 83 -9.49 6.92 -4.69
C LYS A 83 -9.38 8.44 -4.52
N ILE A 84 -8.17 8.91 -4.19
CA ILE A 84 -7.87 10.32 -4.00
C ILE A 84 -7.70 11.00 -5.36
N ASP A 85 -8.24 12.20 -5.52
CA ASP A 85 -8.09 13.02 -6.73
C ASP A 85 -6.62 13.43 -6.90
N ASN A 86 -6.10 13.43 -8.13
CA ASN A 86 -4.74 13.84 -8.46
C ASN A 86 -4.40 15.23 -7.89
N LYS A 87 -5.37 16.17 -7.83
CA LYS A 87 -5.15 17.52 -7.29
C LYS A 87 -4.85 17.54 -5.78
N ASN A 88 -5.13 16.45 -5.09
CA ASN A 88 -4.94 16.28 -3.66
C ASN A 88 -3.70 15.44 -3.33
N VAL A 89 -2.86 15.15 -4.33
CA VAL A 89 -1.62 14.39 -4.18
C VAL A 89 -0.45 15.32 -4.40
N PHE A 90 0.34 15.49 -3.34
CA PHE A 90 1.48 16.38 -3.30
C PHE A 90 2.72 15.54 -3.08
N VAL A 91 3.70 15.71 -3.97
CA VAL A 91 4.88 14.86 -4.01
C VAL A 91 6.10 15.75 -4.12
N PHE A 92 7.03 15.60 -3.19
CA PHE A 92 8.27 16.35 -3.14
C PHE A 92 9.47 15.42 -3.20
N GLU A 93 10.36 15.65 -4.15
CA GLU A 93 11.62 14.94 -4.30
C GLU A 93 12.72 15.95 -4.67
N PRO A 94 13.68 16.21 -3.76
CA PRO A 94 14.73 17.19 -4.00
C PRO A 94 15.74 16.75 -5.07
N HIS A 95 15.87 15.46 -5.36
CA HIS A 95 16.82 14.97 -6.32
C HIS A 95 16.37 15.25 -7.77
N PRO A 96 17.15 16.00 -8.58
CA PRO A 96 16.70 16.54 -9.87
C PRO A 96 16.35 15.47 -10.92
N ILE A 97 16.99 14.30 -10.87
CA ILE A 97 16.74 13.18 -11.80
C ILE A 97 15.52 12.35 -11.38
N MET A 98 15.27 12.26 -10.08
CA MET A 98 14.20 11.41 -9.52
C MET A 98 12.91 12.20 -9.39
N SER A 99 12.98 13.53 -9.46
CA SER A 99 11.82 14.42 -9.36
C SER A 99 10.67 13.92 -10.25
N PRO A 100 9.49 13.63 -9.67
CA PRO A 100 8.36 13.04 -10.39
C PRO A 100 7.74 13.98 -11.44
N GLY A 101 8.28 15.20 -11.61
CA GLY A 101 7.74 16.27 -12.45
C GLY A 101 7.38 15.91 -13.89
N ASN A 102 7.97 14.85 -14.46
CA ASN A 102 7.61 14.33 -15.79
C ASN A 102 6.87 12.98 -15.78
N TRP A 103 6.96 12.21 -14.69
CA TRP A 103 6.37 10.87 -14.58
C TRP A 103 4.99 10.90 -13.91
N ALA A 104 4.85 11.66 -12.82
CA ALA A 104 3.58 11.82 -12.09
C ALA A 104 2.56 12.68 -12.85
N LYS A 105 2.99 13.61 -13.71
CA LYS A 105 2.08 14.37 -14.60
C LYS A 105 1.45 13.52 -15.72
N LYS A 106 2.00 12.33 -15.99
CA LYS A 106 1.52 11.39 -17.02
C LYS A 106 0.74 10.20 -16.43
N MET A 107 0.40 10.23 -15.14
CA MET A 107 -0.41 9.23 -14.42
C MET A 107 -1.76 9.78 -13.95
#